data_AF-A0A2W7A4G2-F1
#
_entry.id   AF-A0A2W7A4G2-F1
#
_cell.length_a   1.000
_cell.length_b   1.000
_cell.length_c   1.000
_cell.angle_alpha   90.00
_cell.angle_beta   90.00
_cell.angle_gamma   90.00
#
_symmetry.space_group_name_H-M   'P 1'
#
loop_
_entity.id
_entity.type
_entity.pdbx_description
1 polymer ?
#
loop_
_entity_poly.entity_id
_entity_poly.type
_entity_poly.pdbx_seq_one_letter_code
_entity_poly.pdbx_strand_id
1 'polypeptide(L)' 'MLAERGIERAWVERTILQPDAIEPDPRHGDRQRAFRIVPERDGRVLPVVYAQSGQECRVITLFLDRGRR' A
#
# COMPACT_ATOMS: atom_id res chain seq x y z
N MET A 1 -15.00 0.17 -3.66
CA MET A 1 -13.83 -0.32 -4.41
C MET A 1 -12.88 0.85 -4.68
N LEU A 2 -11.56 0.65 -4.58
CA LEU A 2 -10.43 1.61 -4.67
C LEU A 2 -10.73 3.10 -5.05
N ALA A 3 -11.39 3.35 -6.17
CA ALA A 3 -11.82 4.68 -6.62
C ALA A 3 -12.74 5.42 -5.62
N GLU A 4 -13.64 4.72 -4.94
CA GLU A 4 -14.52 5.28 -3.89
C GLU A 4 -13.75 5.67 -2.61
N ARG A 5 -12.49 5.25 -2.48
CA ARG A 5 -11.57 5.66 -1.42
C ARG A 5 -10.62 6.78 -1.90
N GLY A 6 -10.75 7.23 -3.14
CA GLY A 6 -9.84 8.18 -3.78
C GLY A 6 -8.43 7.63 -3.89
N ILE A 7 -8.29 6.31 -4.13
CA ILE A 7 -6.99 5.64 -4.28
C ILE A 7 -6.91 5.13 -5.71
N GLU A 8 -5.93 5.63 -6.46
CA GLU A 8 -5.66 5.14 -7.80
C GLU A 8 -4.90 3.83 -7.78
N ARG A 9 -5.24 2.93 -8.71
CA ARG A 9 -4.56 1.64 -8.85
C ARG A 9 -3.07 1.83 -9.14
N ALA A 10 -2.73 2.82 -9.97
CA ALA A 10 -1.36 3.16 -10.29
C ALA A 10 -0.51 3.45 -9.04
N TRP A 11 -1.09 4.05 -7.99
CA TRP A 11 -0.38 4.30 -6.74
C TRP A 11 -0.10 2.99 -5.99
N VAL A 12 -1.08 2.09 -5.94
CA VAL A 12 -0.91 0.77 -5.29
C VAL A 12 0.17 -0.03 -6.02
N GLU A 13 0.12 -0.09 -7.34
CA GLU A 13 1.12 -0.77 -8.16
C GLU A 13 2.51 -0.16 -7.94
N ARG A 14 2.63 1.18 -7.93
CA ARG A 14 3.88 1.86 -7.61
C ARG A 14 4.39 1.53 -6.21
N THR A 15 3.52 1.50 -5.21
CA THR A 15 3.91 1.19 -3.84
C THR A 15 4.43 -0.23 -3.71
N ILE A 16 3.89 -1.18 -4.46
CA ILE A 16 4.36 -2.57 -4.45
C ILE A 16 5.68 -2.71 -5.22
N LEU A 17 5.78 -2.11 -6.42
CA LEU A 17 6.96 -2.24 -7.28
C LEU A 17 8.17 -1.42 -6.81
N GLN A 18 7.91 -0.26 -6.21
CA GLN A 18 8.91 0.70 -5.75
C GLN A 18 8.46 1.35 -4.43
N PRO A 19 8.42 0.58 -3.34
CA PRO A 19 8.17 1.12 -2.01
C PRO A 19 9.32 2.01 -1.55
N ASP A 20 8.99 2.99 -0.71
CA ASP A 20 9.98 3.79 0.01
C ASP A 20 10.51 3.02 1.23
N ALA A 21 9.60 2.31 1.92
CA ALA A 21 9.93 1.40 3.01
C ALA A 21 9.12 0.11 2.91
N ILE A 22 9.73 -1.01 3.33
CA ILE A 22 9.06 -2.30 3.45
C ILE A 22 9.26 -2.81 4.87
N GLU A 23 8.17 -3.16 5.54
CA GLU A 23 8.20 -3.80 6.85
C GLU A 23 7.45 -5.14 6.82
N PRO A 24 7.97 -6.19 7.47
CA PRO A 24 7.22 -7.43 7.63
C PRO A 24 6.00 -7.19 8.54
N ASP A 25 4.89 -7.85 8.25
CA ASP A 25 3.72 -7.76 9.13
C ASP A 25 3.96 -8.58 10.42
N PRO A 26 3.86 -7.95 11.61
CA PRO A 26 4.16 -8.63 12.87
C PRO A 26 3.13 -9.70 13.25
N ARG A 27 1.93 -9.69 12.65
CA ARG A 27 0.91 -10.73 12.86
C ARG A 27 1.03 -11.87 11.86
N HIS A 28 1.61 -11.63 10.69
CA HIS A 28 1.69 -12.61 9.61
C HIS A 28 3.03 -12.49 8.88
N GLY A 29 3.95 -13.42 9.16
CA GLY A 29 5.28 -13.42 8.53
C GLY A 29 5.30 -13.58 7.00
N ASP A 30 4.19 -14.02 6.40
CA ASP A 30 4.02 -14.14 4.94
C ASP A 30 3.59 -12.82 4.28
N ARG A 31 3.26 -11.78 5.08
CA ARG A 31 2.77 -10.50 4.58
C ARG A 31 3.82 -9.41 4.74
N GLN A 32 3.84 -8.53 3.76
CA GLN A 32 4.71 -7.37 3.73
C GLN A 32 3.86 -6.10 3.67
N ARG A 33 4.37 -5.06 4.32
CA ARG A 33 3.78 -3.73 4.38
C ARG A 33 4.71 -2.80 3.62
N ALA A 34 4.32 -2.44 2.41
CA ALA A 34 4.99 -1.42 1.63
C ALA A 34 4.42 -0.05 1.97
N PHE A 35 5.29 0.91 2.21
CA PHE A 35 4.95 2.30 2.45
C PHE A 35 5.50 3.14 1.31
N ARG A 36 4.69 4.05 0.80
CA ARG A 36 5.15 5.03 -0.17
C ARG A 36 4.43 6.36 0.02
N ILE A 37 5.18 7.43 -0.14
CA ILE A 37 4.63 8.79 -0.19
C ILE A 37 3.95 8.98 -1.55
N VAL A 38 2.69 9.39 -1.53
CA VAL A 38 1.91 9.74 -2.72
C VAL A 38 1.86 11.26 -2.82
N PRO A 39 2.75 11.90 -3.61
CA PRO A 39 2.74 13.36 -3.77
C PRO A 39 1.42 13.86 -4.37
N GLU A 40 0.76 13.07 -5.21
CA GLU A 40 -0.56 13.35 -5.78
C GLU A 40 -1.67 13.48 -4.71
N ARG A 41 -1.41 13.05 -3.47
CA ARG A 41 -2.33 13.13 -2.34
C ARG A 41 -1.74 13.93 -1.18
N ASP A 42 -1.24 15.12 -1.46
CA ASP A 42 -0.70 16.04 -0.43
C ASP A 42 0.54 15.46 0.28
N GLY A 43 1.28 14.57 -0.40
CA GLY A 43 2.42 13.87 0.20
C GLY A 43 2.04 12.84 1.27
N ARG A 44 0.80 12.32 1.26
CA ARG A 44 0.38 11.30 2.22
C ARG A 44 1.04 9.96 1.98
N VAL A 45 1.32 9.25 3.06
CA VAL A 45 1.82 7.88 3.01
C VAL A 45 0.67 6.92 2.71
N LEU A 46 0.85 6.09 1.70
CA LEU A 46 -0.03 4.97 1.36
C LEU A 46 0.61 3.66 1.83
N PRO A 47 0.21 3.11 2.99
CA PRO A 47 0.54 1.76 3.37
C PRO A 47 -0.27 0.74 2.55
N VAL A 48 0.43 -0.16 1.88
CA VAL A 48 -0.12 -1.31 1.15
C VAL A 48 0.40 -2.59 1.79
N VAL A 49 -0.51 -3.37 2.34
CA VAL A 49 -0.24 -4.71 2.85
C VAL A 49 -0.57 -5.72 1.77
N TYR A 50 0.42 -6.51 1.37
CA TYR A 50 0.28 -7.57 0.40
C TYR A 50 0.96 -8.85 0.90
N ALA A 51 0.48 -9.99 0.45
CA ALA A 51 1.21 -11.26 0.55
C ALA A 51 1.86 -11.52 -0.80
N GLN A 52 3.14 -11.89 -0.78
CA GLN A 52 3.86 -12.31 -1.97
C GLN A 52 3.94 -13.83 -1.96
N SER A 53 3.31 -14.47 -2.96
CA SER A 53 3.37 -15.92 -3.13
C SER A 53 4.00 -16.24 -4.48
N GLY A 54 5.31 -16.50 -4.46
CA GLY A 54 6.08 -16.71 -5.69
C GLY A 54 6.10 -15.45 -6.57
N GLN A 55 5.50 -15.55 -7.76
CA GLN A 55 5.41 -14.45 -8.74
C GLN A 55 4.12 -13.64 -8.62
N GLU A 56 3.21 -14.02 -7.71
CA GLU A 56 1.93 -13.36 -7.54
C GLU A 56 1.92 -12.52 -6.26
N CYS A 57 1.51 -11.26 -6.39
CA CYS A 57 1.32 -10.36 -5.26
C CYS A 57 -0.18 -10.16 -5.02
N ARG A 58 -0.66 -10.66 -3.88
CA ARG A 58 -2.05 -10.46 -3.46
C ARG A 58 -2.14 -9.28 -2.51
N VAL A 59 -2.79 -8.21 -2.96
CA VAL A 59 -3.07 -7.06 -2.09
C VAL A 59 -4.17 -7.42 -1.11
N ILE A 60 -3.85 -7.33 0.17
CA ILE A 60 -4.75 -7.73 1.26
C ILE A 60 -5.50 -6.50 1.77
N THR A 61 -4.73 -5.45 2.07
CA THR A 61 -5.23 -4.26 2.74
C THR A 61 -4.45 -3.05 2.27
N LEU A 62 -5.15 -1.94 2.05
CA LEU A 62 -4.54 -0.65 1.75
C LEU A 62 -5.41 0.43 2.38
N PHE A 63 -4.77 1.36 3.07
CA PHE A 63 -5.46 2.45 3.75
C PHE A 63 -4.74 3.74 3.46
N LEU A 64 -5.36 4.60 2.68
CA LEU A 64 -4.94 6.00 2.61
C LEU A 64 -5.49 6.69 3.85
N ASP A 65 -4.62 7.30 4.65
CA ASP A 65 -5.05 8.06 5.82
C ASP A 65 -6.14 9.05 5.39
N ARG A 66 -7.37 8.81 5.85
CA ARG A 66 -8.49 9.74 5.65
C ARG A 66 -8.23 10.85 6.63
N GLY A 67 -7.42 11.81 6.16
CA GLY A 67 -7.06 13.02 6.86
C GLY A 67 -8.21 13.45 7.75
N ARG A 68 -7.94 13.34 9.05
CA ARG A 68 -8.79 13.84 10.09
C ARG A 68 -8.92 15.34 9.82
N ARG A 69 -10.07 15.73 9.29
CA ARG A 69 -10.44 17.12 9.09
C ARG A 69 -10.63 17.80 10.44
#